data_AF-A0A0M8YKX4-F1
#
_entry.id   AF-A0A0M8YKX4-F1
#
_cell.length_a   1.000
_cell.length_b   1.000
_cell.length_c   1.000
_cell.angle_alpha   90.00
_cell.angle_beta   90.00
_cell.angle_gamma   90.00
#
_symmetry.space_group_name_H-M   'P 1'
#
loop_
_entity.id
_entity.type
_entity.pdbx_description
1 polymer ?
#
loop_
_entity_poly.entity_id
_entity_poly.type
_entity_poly.pdbx_seq_one_letter_code
_entity_poly.pdbx_strand_id
1 'polypeptide(L)'
;MYVFKPLPFPNHHRVNDPLWQRLWVTYSDVITMLRSDGIPTDVEMCGGEFSITAELPNGCELAIQASDENGVEALPLDRAELGAWHVMHLCSKGADRHLVYDSARGDQAANGTDVLALMAVVLPHAKAEQDAAHQHLAAGLDRAKTEAPEKADGPELPANVMALLTEHGIEAEAGVDTGTYRIAFDLPDDTYLLCYPLDIDADGVPTAWEVTRQHHHQPGHMQNVVPVDGEPCLFDTVRSHLASALSNASRR
;
A
#
# COMPACT_ATOMS: atom_id res chain seq x y z
N MET A 1 -11.49 -19.15 23.57
CA MET A 1 -12.26 -19.00 22.32
C MET A 1 -12.00 -17.58 21.84
N TYR A 2 -11.09 -17.38 20.89
CA TYR A 2 -10.84 -16.05 20.32
C TYR A 2 -11.98 -15.72 19.37
N VAL A 3 -12.70 -14.64 19.63
CA VAL A 3 -13.72 -14.13 18.70
C VAL A 3 -12.99 -13.28 17.66
N PHE A 4 -12.71 -13.86 16.50
CA PHE A 4 -12.17 -13.13 15.37
C PHE A 4 -13.25 -12.19 14.83
N LYS A 5 -13.02 -10.87 14.95
CA LYS A 5 -13.84 -9.87 14.28
C LYS A 5 -13.34 -9.79 12.83
N PRO A 6 -14.16 -10.13 11.83
CA PRO A 6 -13.73 -10.03 10.43
C PRO A 6 -13.40 -8.57 10.10
N LEU A 7 -12.26 -8.36 9.47
CA LEU A 7 -11.84 -7.05 8.97
C LEU A 7 -12.74 -6.64 7.79
N PRO A 8 -12.97 -5.33 7.58
CA PRO A 8 -13.80 -4.87 6.47
C PRO A 8 -13.22 -5.36 5.13
N PHE A 9 -14.10 -5.61 4.16
CA PHE A 9 -13.69 -5.99 2.81
C PHE A 9 -12.75 -4.94 2.20
N PRO A 10 -11.80 -5.34 1.34
CA PRO A 10 -11.07 -4.41 0.49
C PRO A 10 -12.05 -3.59 -0.36
N ASN A 11 -11.65 -2.39 -0.77
CA ASN A 11 -12.53 -1.49 -1.52
C ASN A 11 -12.21 -1.58 -3.02
N HIS A 12 -12.86 -2.50 -3.74
CA HIS A 12 -12.70 -2.67 -5.18
C HIS A 12 -13.99 -3.20 -5.83
N HIS A 13 -14.06 -3.17 -7.16
CA HIS A 13 -15.28 -3.46 -7.92
C HIS A 13 -15.80 -4.90 -7.78
N ARG A 14 -14.98 -5.85 -7.31
CA ARG A 14 -15.34 -7.28 -7.21
C ARG A 14 -15.93 -7.69 -5.86
N VAL A 15 -16.02 -6.78 -4.88
CA VAL A 15 -16.58 -7.10 -3.55
C VAL A 15 -18.04 -7.57 -3.58
N ASN A 16 -18.75 -7.28 -4.68
CA ASN A 16 -20.13 -7.71 -4.91
C ASN A 16 -20.23 -8.98 -5.78
N ASP A 17 -19.10 -9.53 -6.23
CA ASP A 17 -19.07 -10.80 -6.97
C ASP A 17 -19.33 -11.96 -5.99
N PRO A 18 -20.40 -12.77 -6.20
CA PRO A 18 -20.72 -13.90 -5.33
C PRO A 18 -19.59 -14.93 -5.21
N LEU A 19 -18.80 -15.12 -6.27
CA LEU A 19 -17.68 -16.04 -6.30
C LEU A 19 -16.54 -15.54 -5.40
N TRP A 20 -16.19 -14.27 -5.55
CA TRP A 20 -15.21 -13.60 -4.70
C TRP A 20 -15.62 -13.64 -3.23
N GLN A 21 -16.88 -13.30 -2.93
CA GLN A 21 -17.41 -13.31 -1.56
C GLN A 21 -17.35 -14.72 -0.96
N ARG A 22 -17.66 -15.74 -1.75
CA ARG A 22 -17.56 -17.13 -1.31
C ARG A 22 -16.12 -17.50 -0.98
N LEU A 23 -15.17 -17.22 -1.86
CA LEU A 23 -13.74 -17.47 -1.61
C LEU A 23 -13.26 -16.71 -0.38
N TRP A 24 -13.61 -15.42 -0.26
CA TRP A 24 -13.27 -14.60 0.90
C TRP A 24 -13.75 -15.23 2.22
N VAL A 25 -14.99 -15.73 2.26
CA VAL A 25 -15.54 -16.39 3.45
C VAL A 25 -14.85 -17.74 3.70
N THR A 26 -14.69 -18.57 2.65
CA THR A 26 -14.03 -19.89 2.71
C THR A 26 -12.62 -19.80 3.27
N TYR A 27 -11.88 -18.75 2.94
CA TYR A 27 -10.49 -18.54 3.35
C TYR A 27 -10.31 -17.40 4.36
N SER A 28 -11.38 -17.07 5.09
CA SER A 28 -11.41 -15.94 6.02
C SER A 28 -10.41 -16.07 7.17
N ASP A 29 -10.01 -17.28 7.54
CA ASP A 29 -8.99 -17.53 8.56
C ASP A 29 -7.60 -17.04 8.12
N VAL A 30 -7.16 -17.42 6.92
CA VAL A 30 -5.91 -16.93 6.31
C VAL A 30 -5.95 -15.43 6.10
N ILE A 31 -7.02 -14.94 5.47
CA ILE A 31 -7.18 -13.53 5.12
C ILE A 31 -7.21 -12.66 6.38
N THR A 32 -7.91 -13.10 7.43
CA THR A 32 -8.00 -12.33 8.68
C THR A 32 -6.66 -12.28 9.39
N MET A 33 -5.89 -13.38 9.43
CA MET A 33 -4.57 -13.39 10.07
C MET A 33 -3.57 -12.48 9.37
N LEU A 34 -3.52 -12.49 8.04
CA LEU A 34 -2.67 -11.56 7.27
C LEU A 34 -3.06 -10.10 7.52
N ARG A 35 -4.34 -9.79 7.41
CA ARG A 35 -4.84 -8.42 7.57
C ARG A 35 -4.75 -7.93 9.03
N SER A 36 -4.81 -8.82 10.03
CA SER A 36 -4.58 -8.43 11.43
C SER A 36 -3.14 -8.01 11.70
N ASP A 37 -2.21 -8.48 10.88
CA ASP A 37 -0.79 -8.09 10.91
C ASP A 37 -0.50 -6.90 9.98
N GLY A 38 -1.55 -6.21 9.50
CA GLY A 38 -1.44 -5.01 8.68
C GLY A 38 -1.02 -5.28 7.23
N ILE A 39 -1.04 -6.54 6.79
CA ILE A 39 -0.69 -6.91 5.41
C ILE A 39 -1.95 -6.76 4.54
N PRO A 40 -1.96 -5.89 3.51
CA PRO A 40 -3.07 -5.82 2.58
C PRO A 40 -3.26 -7.17 1.89
N THR A 41 -4.50 -7.64 1.83
CA THR A 41 -4.82 -8.96 1.28
C THR A 41 -6.12 -8.91 0.52
N ASP A 42 -6.14 -9.58 -0.62
CA ASP A 42 -7.30 -9.75 -1.50
C ASP A 42 -7.39 -11.19 -2.05
N VAL A 43 -8.49 -11.50 -2.72
CA VAL A 43 -8.66 -12.69 -3.54
C VAL A 43 -8.58 -12.28 -5.01
N GLU A 44 -7.55 -12.75 -5.70
CA GLU A 44 -7.39 -12.51 -7.12
C GLU A 44 -8.15 -13.57 -7.93
N MET A 45 -8.79 -13.12 -9.00
CA MET A 45 -9.59 -13.93 -9.92
C MET A 45 -9.19 -13.59 -11.35
N CYS A 46 -7.95 -13.90 -11.73
CA CYS A 46 -7.43 -13.67 -13.08
C CYS A 46 -7.18 -15.00 -13.79
N GLY A 47 -7.55 -15.08 -15.07
CA GLY A 47 -7.25 -16.25 -15.91
C GLY A 47 -7.97 -17.54 -15.55
N GLY A 48 -8.93 -17.52 -14.62
CA GLY A 48 -9.59 -18.72 -14.10
C GLY A 48 -8.84 -19.38 -12.93
N GLU A 49 -7.76 -18.76 -12.47
CA GLU A 49 -7.03 -19.17 -11.29
C GLU A 49 -7.42 -18.28 -10.11
N PHE A 50 -7.75 -18.90 -8.98
CA PHE A 50 -8.10 -18.22 -7.74
C PHE A 50 -6.92 -18.30 -6.77
N SER A 51 -6.50 -17.16 -6.25
CA SER A 51 -5.43 -17.09 -5.24
C SER A 51 -5.78 -16.05 -4.20
N ILE A 52 -5.19 -16.18 -3.01
CA ILE A 52 -5.14 -15.08 -2.05
C ILE A 52 -3.84 -14.33 -2.34
N THR A 53 -3.91 -13.03 -2.56
CA THR A 53 -2.74 -12.17 -2.73
C THR A 53 -2.49 -11.39 -1.46
N ALA A 54 -1.24 -11.28 -1.04
CA ALA A 54 -0.82 -10.44 0.07
C ALA A 54 0.24 -9.46 -0.41
N GLU A 55 -0.06 -8.16 -0.37
CA GLU A 55 0.82 -7.13 -0.92
C GLU A 55 2.02 -6.86 0.00
N LEU A 56 3.20 -6.74 -0.61
CA LEU A 56 4.45 -6.42 0.07
C LEU A 56 4.90 -4.99 -0.26
N PRO A 57 5.62 -4.28 0.64
CA PRO A 57 5.96 -2.87 0.45
C PRO A 57 6.84 -2.53 -0.75
N ASN A 58 7.55 -3.51 -1.29
CA ASN A 58 8.41 -3.38 -2.46
C ASN A 58 7.63 -3.44 -3.80
N GLY A 59 6.29 -3.53 -3.76
CA GLY A 59 5.45 -3.73 -4.95
C GLY A 59 5.47 -5.17 -5.48
N CYS A 60 5.94 -6.10 -4.66
CA CYS A 60 5.78 -7.53 -4.84
C CYS A 60 4.55 -8.02 -4.05
N GLU A 61 4.21 -9.28 -4.22
CA GLU A 61 3.09 -9.92 -3.53
C GLU A 61 3.44 -11.36 -3.17
N LEU A 62 2.75 -11.89 -2.16
CA LEU A 62 2.67 -13.32 -1.92
C LEU A 62 1.40 -13.85 -2.57
N ALA A 63 1.53 -14.79 -3.50
CA ALA A 63 0.42 -15.55 -4.05
C ALA A 63 0.27 -16.86 -3.26
N ILE A 64 -0.85 -17.00 -2.56
CA ILE A 64 -1.21 -18.19 -1.77
C ILE A 64 -2.26 -18.97 -2.57
N GLN A 65 -1.92 -20.19 -2.95
CA GLN A 65 -2.65 -21.04 -3.87
C GLN A 65 -2.84 -22.45 -3.30
N ALA A 66 -3.70 -23.23 -3.94
CA ALA A 66 -3.78 -24.66 -3.68
C ALA A 66 -2.61 -25.38 -4.34
N SER A 67 -2.27 -26.55 -3.81
CA SER A 67 -1.28 -27.43 -4.41
C SER A 67 -1.65 -28.88 -4.16
N ASP A 68 -1.24 -29.73 -5.08
CA ASP A 68 -1.42 -31.17 -5.04
C ASP A 68 -0.16 -31.90 -5.56
N GLU A 69 -0.27 -33.20 -5.79
CA GLU A 69 0.82 -33.98 -6.36
C GLU A 69 1.16 -33.60 -7.82
N ASN A 70 0.24 -32.95 -8.53
CA ASN A 70 0.37 -32.56 -9.93
C ASN A 70 0.91 -31.13 -10.11
N GLY A 71 0.77 -30.27 -9.12
CA GLY A 71 1.38 -28.94 -9.10
C GLY A 71 0.56 -27.90 -8.36
N VAL A 72 0.70 -26.65 -8.81
CA VAL A 72 -0.02 -25.50 -8.26
C VAL A 72 -1.37 -25.38 -8.94
N GLU A 73 -2.42 -25.18 -8.15
CA GLU A 73 -3.79 -25.10 -8.63
C GLU A 73 -4.53 -23.87 -8.07
N ALA A 74 -5.65 -23.53 -8.69
CA ALA A 74 -6.58 -22.54 -8.18
C ALA A 74 -7.15 -22.97 -6.82
N LEU A 75 -7.38 -22.00 -5.93
CA LEU A 75 -8.07 -22.27 -4.67
C LEU A 75 -9.48 -22.83 -4.92
N PRO A 76 -9.85 -23.99 -4.34
CA PRO A 76 -11.18 -24.53 -4.48
C PRO A 76 -12.23 -23.67 -3.76
N LEU A 77 -13.47 -23.73 -4.23
CA LEU A 77 -14.58 -23.02 -3.59
C LEU A 77 -15.03 -23.66 -2.27
N ASP A 78 -14.72 -24.95 -2.10
CA ASP A 78 -14.92 -25.69 -0.86
C ASP A 78 -13.55 -25.92 -0.20
N ARG A 79 -13.44 -25.49 1.05
CA ARG A 79 -12.23 -25.67 1.86
C ARG A 79 -11.85 -27.15 2.02
N ALA A 80 -12.83 -28.05 2.00
CA ALA A 80 -12.59 -29.49 2.16
C ALA A 80 -11.86 -30.13 0.97
N GLU A 81 -11.86 -29.47 -0.20
CA GLU A 81 -11.15 -29.92 -1.40
C GLU A 81 -9.69 -29.46 -1.43
N LEU A 82 -9.28 -28.57 -0.52
CA LEU A 82 -7.90 -28.14 -0.42
C LEU A 82 -7.04 -29.33 0.05
N GLY A 83 -6.05 -29.73 -0.76
CA GLY A 83 -5.09 -30.78 -0.40
C GLY A 83 -3.90 -30.21 0.38
N ALA A 84 -3.28 -29.18 -0.18
CA ALA A 84 -2.14 -28.50 0.39
C ALA A 84 -2.07 -27.02 -0.04
N TRP A 85 -1.13 -26.31 0.54
CA TRP A 85 -0.85 -24.90 0.29
C TRP A 85 0.42 -24.72 -0.51
N HIS A 86 0.43 -23.73 -1.38
CA HIS A 86 1.61 -23.27 -2.09
C HIS A 86 1.68 -21.75 -2.07
N VAL A 87 2.85 -21.22 -1.73
CA VAL A 87 3.07 -19.78 -1.58
C VAL A 87 4.29 -19.36 -2.37
N MET A 88 4.06 -18.45 -3.32
CA MET A 88 5.09 -17.85 -4.14
C MET A 88 5.22 -16.37 -3.80
N HIS A 89 6.46 -15.90 -3.68
CA HIS A 89 6.76 -14.48 -3.73
C HIS A 89 6.89 -14.09 -5.21
N LEU A 90 6.09 -13.12 -5.65
CA LEU A 90 6.03 -12.61 -7.02
C LEU A 90 6.34 -11.11 -7.04
N CYS A 91 7.31 -10.68 -7.84
CA CYS A 91 7.62 -9.26 -8.02
C CYS A 91 7.20 -8.76 -9.40
N SER A 92 6.35 -7.73 -9.46
CA SER A 92 5.85 -7.13 -10.71
C SER A 92 6.96 -6.50 -11.57
N LYS A 93 8.07 -6.09 -10.96
CA LYS A 93 9.19 -5.37 -11.61
C LYS A 93 10.34 -6.27 -12.09
N GLY A 94 10.22 -7.59 -11.98
CA GLY A 94 11.28 -8.53 -12.39
C GLY A 94 10.78 -9.96 -12.60
N ALA A 95 11.66 -10.84 -13.06
CA ALA A 95 11.37 -12.29 -13.13
C ALA A 95 11.59 -13.00 -11.77
N ASP A 96 11.81 -12.23 -10.70
CA ASP A 96 12.07 -12.74 -9.37
C ASP A 96 10.80 -13.32 -8.79
N ARG A 97 10.77 -14.65 -8.86
CA ARG A 97 9.78 -15.50 -8.24
C ARG A 97 10.50 -16.58 -7.45
N HIS A 98 10.09 -16.79 -6.21
CA HIS A 98 10.64 -17.88 -5.41
C HIS A 98 9.60 -18.49 -4.50
N LEU A 99 9.82 -19.77 -4.21
CA LEU A 99 8.98 -20.55 -3.33
C LEU A 99 9.23 -20.13 -1.88
N VAL A 100 8.16 -19.76 -1.19
CA VAL A 100 8.18 -19.44 0.24
C VAL A 100 7.70 -20.64 1.07
N TYR A 101 6.66 -21.32 0.59
CA TYR A 101 6.04 -22.44 1.29
C TYR A 101 5.36 -23.40 0.31
N ASP A 102 5.48 -24.71 0.55
CA ASP A 102 4.78 -25.77 -0.17
C ASP A 102 4.50 -26.95 0.76
N SER A 103 3.25 -27.11 1.17
CA SER A 103 2.85 -28.25 2.03
C SER A 103 2.39 -29.48 1.25
N ALA A 104 2.54 -29.51 -0.08
CA ALA A 104 2.35 -30.74 -0.85
C ALA A 104 3.62 -31.61 -0.86
N ARG A 105 4.79 -31.01 -0.61
CA ARG A 105 6.10 -31.64 -0.83
C ARG A 105 7.14 -31.20 0.20
N GLY A 106 8.27 -31.93 0.24
CA GLY A 106 9.42 -31.58 1.07
C GLY A 106 9.15 -31.62 2.58
N ASP A 107 9.93 -30.84 3.34
CA ASP A 107 9.89 -30.82 4.81
C ASP A 107 8.56 -30.30 5.38
N GLN A 108 7.76 -29.61 4.56
CA GLN A 108 6.49 -29.02 4.93
C GLN A 108 5.29 -29.92 4.59
N ALA A 109 5.50 -31.06 3.94
CA ALA A 109 4.43 -31.97 3.52
C ALA A 109 3.54 -32.46 4.67
N ALA A 110 4.10 -32.60 5.87
CA ALA A 110 3.34 -33.02 7.06
C ALA A 110 2.29 -31.99 7.52
N ASN A 111 2.38 -30.74 7.04
CA ASN A 111 1.49 -29.66 7.45
C ASN A 111 0.16 -29.67 6.68
N GLY A 112 0.12 -30.24 5.47
CA GLY A 112 -1.09 -30.31 4.64
C GLY A 112 -1.82 -28.96 4.56
N THR A 113 -3.07 -28.90 5.01
CA THR A 113 -3.91 -27.69 5.00
C THR A 113 -3.88 -26.85 6.27
N ASP A 114 -2.98 -27.15 7.22
CA ASP A 114 -2.89 -26.44 8.51
C ASP A 114 -2.55 -24.96 8.30
N VAL A 115 -3.49 -24.09 8.63
CA VAL A 115 -3.38 -22.63 8.52
C VAL A 115 -2.36 -22.08 9.49
N LEU A 116 -2.21 -22.66 10.68
CA LEU A 116 -1.23 -22.18 11.65
C LEU A 116 0.19 -22.48 11.17
N ALA A 117 0.40 -23.65 10.57
CA ALA A 117 1.69 -24.01 9.97
C ALA A 117 2.03 -23.12 8.77
N LEU A 118 1.04 -22.80 7.93
CA LEU A 118 1.20 -21.83 6.83
C LEU A 118 1.61 -20.44 7.38
N MET A 119 0.86 -19.92 8.34
CA MET A 119 1.07 -18.57 8.89
C MET A 119 2.39 -18.45 9.66
N ALA A 120 2.88 -19.53 10.27
CA ALA A 120 4.19 -19.58 10.92
C ALA A 120 5.36 -19.32 9.95
N VAL A 121 5.15 -19.46 8.64
CA VAL A 121 6.15 -19.16 7.60
C VAL A 121 5.84 -17.85 6.89
N VAL A 122 4.58 -17.67 6.49
CA VAL A 122 4.15 -16.51 5.68
C VAL A 122 4.28 -15.19 6.43
N LEU A 123 3.88 -15.13 7.70
CA LEU A 123 3.92 -13.86 8.46
C LEU A 123 5.36 -13.40 8.73
N PRO A 124 6.30 -14.25 9.20
CA PRO A 124 7.70 -13.84 9.32
C PRO A 124 8.32 -13.41 8.00
N HIS A 125 7.99 -14.08 6.88
CA HIS A 125 8.48 -13.71 5.56
C HIS A 125 8.00 -12.32 5.15
N ALA A 126 6.68 -12.07 5.22
CA ALA A 126 6.10 -10.77 4.89
C ALA A 126 6.67 -9.64 5.77
N LYS A 127 6.87 -9.92 7.07
CA LYS A 127 7.46 -8.97 8.00
C LYS A 127 8.93 -8.66 7.71
N ALA A 128 9.71 -9.67 7.33
CA ALA A 128 11.10 -9.46 6.93
C ALA A 128 11.20 -8.56 5.69
N GLU A 129 10.29 -8.72 4.73
CA GLU A 129 10.20 -7.83 3.56
C GLU A 129 9.81 -6.39 3.95
N GLN A 130 8.89 -6.23 4.90
CA GLN A 130 8.54 -4.92 5.47
C GLN A 130 9.72 -4.25 6.17
N ASP A 131 10.43 -5.00 7.01
CA ASP A 131 11.59 -4.49 7.75
C ASP A 131 12.73 -4.11 6.79
N ALA A 132 12.97 -4.91 5.74
CA ALA A 132 13.95 -4.61 4.71
C ALA A 132 13.58 -3.33 3.94
N ALA A 133 12.31 -3.16 3.56
CA ALA A 133 11.84 -1.94 2.90
C ALA A 133 12.04 -0.70 3.78
N HIS A 134 11.75 -0.79 5.08
CA HIS A 134 12.00 0.29 6.04
C HIS A 134 13.49 0.64 6.17
N GLN A 135 14.37 -0.36 6.20
CA GLN A 135 15.82 -0.13 6.25
C GLN A 135 16.33 0.53 4.97
N HIS A 136 15.84 0.13 3.80
CA HIS A 136 16.19 0.77 2.53
C HIS A 136 15.72 2.23 2.46
N LEU A 137 14.52 2.52 2.96
CA LEU A 137 14.00 3.87 3.03
C LEU A 137 14.83 4.75 4.00
N ALA A 138 15.14 4.23 5.19
CA ALA A 138 15.96 4.94 6.17
C ALA A 138 17.37 5.24 5.62
N ALA A 139 18.00 4.26 4.96
CA ALA A 139 19.29 4.45 4.31
C ALA A 139 19.22 5.46 3.13
N GLY A 140 18.13 5.46 2.36
CA GLY A 140 17.88 6.44 1.31
C GLY A 140 17.72 7.86 1.86
N LEU A 141 17.01 8.00 2.98
CA LEU A 141 16.79 9.29 3.64
C LEU A 141 18.09 9.83 4.26
N ASP A 142 18.88 8.98 4.91
CA ASP A 142 20.19 9.36 5.44
C ASP A 142 21.15 9.75 4.32
N ARG A 143 21.15 9.01 3.21
CA ARG A 143 21.92 9.37 2.01
C ARG A 143 21.49 10.72 1.46
N ALA A 144 20.19 10.96 1.31
CA ALA A 144 19.64 12.24 0.86
C ALA A 144 20.01 13.39 1.81
N LYS A 145 20.07 13.16 3.13
CA LYS A 145 20.55 14.15 4.11
C LYS A 145 22.05 14.43 4.03
N THR A 146 22.86 13.43 3.68
CA THR A 146 24.32 13.59 3.52
C THR A 146 24.73 14.13 2.16
N GLU A 147 23.94 13.87 1.12
CA GLU A 147 24.15 14.33 -0.26
C GLU A 147 23.33 15.59 -0.57
N ALA A 148 22.48 16.06 0.36
CA ALA A 148 21.82 17.34 0.27
C ALA A 148 22.90 18.42 0.12
N PRO A 149 22.92 19.18 -0.99
CA PRO A 149 23.86 20.27 -1.14
C PRO A 149 23.63 21.24 0.03
N GLU A 150 24.70 21.50 0.78
CA GLU A 150 24.78 22.51 1.82
C GLU A 150 24.08 23.79 1.34
N LYS A 151 22.83 24.02 1.81
CA LYS A 151 21.94 25.12 1.40
C LYS A 151 22.27 25.66 0.01
N ALA A 152 21.96 24.89 -1.03
CA ALA A 152 21.72 25.55 -2.31
C ALA A 152 20.58 26.55 -2.04
N ASP A 153 20.76 27.82 -2.41
CA ASP A 153 19.72 28.84 -2.47
C ASP A 153 18.61 28.33 -3.41
N GLY A 154 17.76 27.44 -2.89
CA GLY A 154 16.59 26.93 -3.58
C GLY A 154 15.59 28.06 -3.74
N PRO A 155 14.66 27.96 -4.71
CA PRO A 155 13.60 28.95 -4.83
C PRO A 155 12.83 28.99 -3.51
N GLU A 156 12.87 30.14 -2.84
CA GLU A 156 12.02 30.39 -1.67
C GLU A 156 10.57 30.15 -2.09
N LEU A 157 9.81 29.46 -1.22
CA LEU A 157 8.37 29.38 -1.39
C LEU A 157 7.82 30.80 -1.52
N PRO A 158 6.98 31.09 -2.54
CA PRO A 158 6.39 32.42 -2.70
C PRO A 158 5.77 32.91 -1.38
N ALA A 159 5.96 34.19 -1.04
CA ALA A 159 5.58 34.73 0.27
C ALA A 159 4.09 34.53 0.61
N ASN A 160 3.22 34.53 -0.40
CA ASN A 160 1.80 34.21 -0.28
C ASN A 160 1.54 32.74 0.14
N VAL A 161 2.36 31.79 -0.33
CA VAL A 161 2.27 30.38 0.05
C VAL A 161 2.76 30.19 1.49
N MET A 162 3.88 30.81 1.86
CA MET A 162 4.44 30.74 3.22
C MET A 162 3.53 31.36 4.28
N ALA A 163 2.96 32.55 4.00
CA ALA A 163 2.02 33.20 4.91
C ALA A 163 0.79 32.32 5.17
N LEU A 164 0.30 31.64 4.13
CA LEU A 164 -0.89 30.80 4.20
C LEU A 164 -0.63 29.46 4.92
N LEU A 165 0.54 28.85 4.70
CA LEU A 165 0.98 27.68 5.49
C LEU A 165 1.12 28.02 6.97
N THR A 166 1.65 29.20 7.27
CA THR A 166 1.85 29.70 8.64
C THR A 166 0.52 29.99 9.34
N GLU A 167 -0.44 30.61 8.65
CA GLU A 167 -1.80 30.89 9.17
C GLU A 167 -2.52 29.61 9.61
N HIS A 168 -2.24 28.49 8.94
CA HIS A 168 -2.86 27.20 9.23
C HIS A 168 -2.01 26.24 10.06
N GLY A 169 -0.82 26.68 10.53
CA GLY A 169 0.06 25.86 11.37
C GLY A 169 0.61 24.62 10.66
N ILE A 170 0.82 24.71 9.35
CA ILE A 170 1.25 23.60 8.50
C ILE A 170 2.77 23.70 8.32
N GLU A 171 3.49 22.66 8.72
CA GLU A 171 4.92 22.51 8.43
C GLU A 171 5.08 22.03 6.99
N ALA A 172 5.84 22.75 6.18
CA ALA A 172 6.11 22.40 4.78
C ALA A 172 7.61 22.43 4.51
N GLU A 173 8.08 21.44 3.74
CA GLU A 173 9.47 21.36 3.30
C GLU A 173 9.54 21.53 1.77
N ALA A 174 10.32 22.49 1.29
CA ALA A 174 10.56 22.68 -0.14
C ALA A 174 11.68 21.75 -0.62
N GLY A 175 11.35 20.77 -1.47
CA GLY A 175 12.31 19.87 -2.12
C GLY A 175 12.83 20.40 -3.47
N VAL A 176 14.11 20.14 -3.80
CA VAL A 176 14.84 20.80 -4.90
C VAL A 176 14.89 20.00 -6.22
N ASP A 177 14.31 18.80 -6.29
CA ASP A 177 14.67 17.86 -7.36
C ASP A 177 14.25 18.22 -8.80
N THR A 178 13.44 19.26 -9.03
CA THR A 178 12.87 19.52 -10.38
C THR A 178 12.64 20.99 -10.76
N GLY A 179 13.08 21.96 -9.95
CA GLY A 179 12.77 23.39 -10.21
C GLY A 179 11.32 23.79 -9.88
N THR A 180 10.53 22.87 -9.35
CA THR A 180 9.18 23.07 -8.77
C THR A 180 9.22 22.72 -7.29
N TYR A 181 8.59 23.54 -6.44
CA TYR A 181 8.47 23.24 -5.01
C TYR A 181 7.40 22.17 -4.77
N ARG A 182 7.61 21.34 -3.75
CA ARG A 182 6.67 20.31 -3.29
C ARG A 182 6.15 20.70 -1.91
N ILE A 183 4.92 20.33 -1.60
CA ILE A 183 4.32 20.52 -0.28
C ILE A 183 3.84 19.16 0.21
N ALA A 184 4.33 18.72 1.37
CA ALA A 184 3.88 17.51 2.03
C ALA A 184 2.97 17.87 3.22
N PHE A 185 1.90 17.10 3.43
CA PHE A 185 1.01 17.23 4.58
C PHE A 185 0.90 15.88 5.29
N ASP A 186 1.39 15.77 6.51
CA ASP A 186 1.18 14.57 7.32
C ASP A 186 -0.29 14.47 7.73
N LEU A 187 -0.86 13.26 7.60
CA LEU A 187 -2.22 12.95 7.98
C LEU A 187 -2.24 12.08 9.25
N PRO A 188 -3.33 12.10 10.04
CA PRO A 188 -3.41 11.35 11.30
C PRO A 188 -3.36 9.81 11.16
N ASP A 189 -3.48 9.29 9.96
CA ASP A 189 -3.55 7.85 9.67
C ASP A 189 -2.29 7.31 9.00
N ASP A 190 -1.13 7.90 9.33
CA ASP A 190 0.19 7.43 8.89
C ASP A 190 0.38 7.47 7.35
N THR A 191 -0.30 8.43 6.75
CA THR A 191 -0.16 8.81 5.35
C THR A 191 0.21 10.28 5.25
N TYR A 192 0.71 10.69 4.10
CA TYR A 192 0.90 12.09 3.78
C TYR A 192 0.29 12.43 2.41
N LEU A 193 -0.11 13.69 2.24
CA LEU A 193 -0.45 14.25 0.93
C LEU A 193 0.80 14.91 0.36
N LEU A 194 1.19 14.54 -0.85
CA LEU A 194 2.20 15.22 -1.62
C LEU A 194 1.51 16.07 -2.70
N CYS A 195 1.71 17.37 -2.64
CA CYS A 195 1.18 18.33 -3.60
C CYS A 195 2.33 18.95 -4.39
N TYR A 196 2.20 19.03 -5.71
CA TYR A 196 3.13 19.78 -6.55
C TYR A 196 2.39 20.50 -7.69
N PRO A 197 2.88 21.67 -8.10
CA PRO A 197 2.29 22.40 -9.20
C PRO A 197 2.57 21.68 -10.52
N LEU A 198 1.53 21.47 -11.33
CA LEU A 198 1.63 20.91 -12.69
C LEU A 198 1.93 22.00 -13.73
N ASP A 199 1.41 23.20 -13.47
CA ASP A 199 1.59 24.37 -14.33
C ASP A 199 1.69 25.62 -13.46
N ILE A 200 2.49 26.59 -13.91
CA ILE A 200 2.81 27.83 -13.20
C ILE A 200 2.72 28.97 -14.21
N ASP A 201 1.95 30.01 -13.89
CA ASP A 201 1.82 31.18 -14.75
C ASP A 201 3.08 32.07 -14.77
N ALA A 202 3.03 33.13 -15.58
CA ALA A 202 4.14 34.06 -15.74
C ALA A 202 4.51 34.82 -14.46
N ASP A 203 3.61 34.86 -13.47
CA ASP A 203 3.80 35.52 -12.18
C ASP A 203 4.28 34.54 -11.09
N GLY A 204 4.53 33.28 -11.44
CA GLY A 204 5.00 32.25 -10.51
C GLY A 204 3.88 31.63 -9.67
N VAL A 205 2.62 31.83 -10.06
CA VAL A 205 1.45 31.26 -9.36
C VAL A 205 1.05 29.94 -10.02
N PRO A 206 0.95 28.84 -9.26
CA PRO A 206 0.46 27.58 -9.80
C PRO A 206 -0.98 27.67 -10.32
N THR A 207 -1.19 27.29 -11.57
CA THR A 207 -2.50 27.26 -12.25
C THR A 207 -3.14 25.87 -12.22
N ALA A 208 -2.33 24.83 -12.00
CA ALA A 208 -2.77 23.45 -11.85
C ALA A 208 -1.91 22.73 -10.80
N TRP A 209 -2.52 21.76 -10.11
CA TRP A 209 -1.86 20.99 -9.07
C TRP A 209 -2.10 19.50 -9.26
N GLU A 210 -1.08 18.72 -8.90
CA GLU A 210 -1.22 17.29 -8.66
C GLU A 210 -1.12 17.04 -7.16
N VAL A 211 -2.11 16.32 -6.62
CA VAL A 211 -2.14 15.88 -5.23
C VAL A 211 -2.14 14.37 -5.23
N THR A 212 -1.16 13.77 -4.57
CA THR A 212 -1.07 12.32 -4.38
C THR A 212 -1.06 12.01 -2.90
N ARG A 213 -1.82 11.01 -2.48
CA ARG A 213 -1.72 10.46 -1.13
C ARG A 213 -0.74 9.30 -1.13
N GLN A 214 0.19 9.30 -0.19
CA GLN A 214 1.22 8.27 -0.05
C GLN A 214 1.28 7.80 1.40
N HIS A 215 1.75 6.57 1.61
CA HIS A 215 2.02 6.04 2.95
C HIS A 215 3.46 6.33 3.34
N HIS A 216 3.73 6.67 4.61
CA HIS A 216 5.11 6.82 5.09
C HIS A 216 5.94 5.54 4.89
N HIS A 217 5.28 4.38 4.91
CA HIS A 217 5.89 3.05 4.80
C HIS A 217 5.90 2.48 3.38
N GLN A 218 5.25 3.13 2.40
CA GLN A 218 5.21 2.70 0.99
C GLN A 218 5.24 3.92 0.04
N PRO A 219 6.40 4.57 -0.13
CA PRO A 219 6.54 5.66 -1.10
C PRO A 219 6.30 5.11 -2.52
N GLY A 220 5.31 5.66 -3.23
CA GLY A 220 4.97 5.26 -4.61
C GLY A 220 3.68 4.46 -4.78
N HIS A 221 3.01 4.05 -3.69
CA HIS A 221 1.63 3.56 -3.79
C HIS A 221 0.68 4.77 -3.80
N MET A 222 0.36 5.24 -5.01
CA MET A 222 -0.47 6.43 -5.23
C MET A 222 -1.95 6.08 -5.06
N GLN A 223 -2.56 6.49 -3.95
CA GLN A 223 -4.00 6.52 -3.84
C GLN A 223 -4.51 7.87 -4.36
N ASN A 224 -4.99 7.84 -5.61
CA ASN A 224 -5.61 8.94 -6.35
C ASN A 224 -4.66 10.04 -6.85
N VAL A 225 -4.68 10.24 -8.16
CA VAL A 225 -4.19 11.42 -8.87
C VAL A 225 -5.43 12.22 -9.25
N VAL A 226 -5.59 13.41 -8.69
CA VAL A 226 -6.68 14.31 -9.08
C VAL A 226 -6.07 15.51 -9.81
N PRO A 227 -6.22 15.62 -11.14
CA PRO A 227 -5.90 16.85 -11.84
C PRO A 227 -6.93 17.91 -11.43
N VAL A 228 -6.47 19.01 -10.84
CA VAL A 228 -7.32 20.15 -10.50
C VAL A 228 -7.17 21.20 -11.58
N ASP A 229 -8.05 21.16 -12.59
CA ASP A 229 -8.13 22.18 -13.62
C ASP A 229 -9.02 23.33 -13.17
N GLY A 230 -8.48 24.55 -13.13
CA GLY A 230 -9.28 25.77 -13.31
C GLY A 230 -9.87 26.45 -12.08
N GLU A 231 -9.47 26.12 -10.85
CA GLU A 231 -9.80 26.96 -9.68
C GLU A 231 -8.55 27.42 -8.91
N PRO A 232 -8.46 28.71 -8.54
CA PRO A 232 -7.25 29.33 -7.97
C PRO A 232 -6.98 28.94 -6.50
N CYS A 233 -7.63 27.92 -5.96
CA CYS A 233 -7.48 27.52 -4.56
C CYS A 233 -7.32 26.01 -4.43
N LEU A 234 -6.08 25.53 -4.64
CA LEU A 234 -5.56 24.27 -4.09
C LEU A 234 -6.12 23.99 -2.69
N PHE A 235 -6.23 25.04 -1.88
CA PHE A 235 -6.65 24.97 -0.50
C PHE A 235 -8.14 24.73 -0.27
N ASP A 236 -9.09 25.09 -1.14
CA ASP A 236 -10.51 24.75 -0.89
C ASP A 236 -10.75 23.27 -1.16
N THR A 237 -10.06 22.71 -2.16
CA THR A 237 -10.06 21.27 -2.48
C THR A 237 -9.28 20.45 -1.44
N VAL A 238 -8.08 20.90 -1.05
CA VAL A 238 -7.29 20.28 0.03
C VAL A 238 -8.00 20.41 1.37
N ARG A 239 -8.67 21.53 1.67
CA ARG A 239 -9.49 21.72 2.88
C ARG A 239 -10.75 20.84 2.84
N SER A 240 -11.42 20.69 1.70
CA SER A 240 -12.55 19.78 1.54
C SER A 240 -12.12 18.32 1.77
N HIS A 241 -10.96 17.93 1.26
CA HIS A 241 -10.41 16.60 1.47
C HIS A 241 -9.89 16.38 2.91
N LEU A 242 -9.21 17.35 3.51
CA LEU A 242 -8.81 17.32 4.93
C LEU A 242 -10.04 17.27 5.85
N ALA A 243 -11.07 18.09 5.59
CA ALA A 243 -12.31 18.08 6.36
C ALA A 243 -13.06 16.74 6.24
N SER A 244 -13.08 16.15 5.04
CA SER A 244 -13.68 14.83 4.81
C SER A 244 -12.88 13.70 5.48
N ALA A 245 -11.55 13.74 5.41
CA ALA A 245 -10.66 12.79 6.07
C ALA A 245 -10.77 12.87 7.61
N LEU A 246 -10.78 14.07 8.18
CA LEU A 246 -10.93 14.30 9.62
C LEU A 246 -12.34 13.97 10.13
N SER A 247 -13.39 14.17 9.32
CA SER A 247 -14.76 13.76 9.66
C SER A 247 -14.95 12.24 9.69
N ASN A 248 -14.18 11.50 8.89
CA ASN A 248 -14.18 10.04 8.90
C ASN A 248 -13.32 9.45 10.03
N ALA A 249 -12.23 10.12 10.40
CA ALA A 249 -11.40 9.74 11.55
C ALA A 249 -12.11 9.96 12.89
N SER A 250 -12.97 10.97 13.01
CA SER A 250 -13.73 11.29 14.24
C SER A 250 -14.99 10.42 14.46
N ARG A 251 -15.31 9.51 13.52
CA ARG A 251 -16.42 8.54 13.64
C ARG A 251 -15.97 7.11 13.95
N ARG A 252 -14.69 6.89 14.24
CA ARG A 252 -14.13 5.60 14.64
C ARG A 252 -13.74 5.59 16.10
#